data_AF-A0A1Z1XAW2-F1
#
_entry.id   AF-A0A1Z1XAW2-F1
#
_cell.length_a   1.000
_cell.length_b   1.000
_cell.length_c   1.000
_cell.angle_alpha   90.00
_cell.angle_beta   90.00
_cell.angle_gamma   90.00
#
_symmetry.space_group_name_H-M   'P 1'
#
loop_
_entity.id
_entity.type
_entity.pdbx_description
1 polymer ?
#
loop_
_entity_poly.entity_id
_entity_poly.type
_entity_poly.pdbx_seq_one_letter_code
_entity_poly.pdbx_strand_id
1 'polypeptide(L)'
;MSHFSKIRTTIRDIEMLKLALNDLGLSWTTNHFLYNNYSGEFYNADLVIQQQNNSNIGFLWNGKEYELIADHQLWKQRWSIECFIEKLAQSYAYNSILFESINQGFTKLEDKSLSNGIISLKFQRWLN
;
A
#
# COMPACT_ATOMS: atom_id res chain seq x y z
N MET A 1 12.88 6.90 21.85
CA MET A 1 13.18 5.48 21.64
C MET A 1 12.29 5.04 20.51
N SER A 2 12.88 4.65 19.39
CA SER A 2 12.12 4.18 18.25
C SER A 2 12.00 2.67 18.30
N HIS A 3 10.79 2.19 18.04
CA HIS A 3 10.51 0.78 17.88
C HIS A 3 9.86 0.64 16.50
N PHE A 4 10.17 -0.45 15.80
CA PHE A 4 9.36 -0.84 14.66
C PHE A 4 7.91 -0.97 15.13
N SER A 5 7.06 -0.14 14.56
CA SER A 5 5.63 -0.18 14.75
C SER A 5 5.07 -1.12 13.71
N LYS A 6 4.26 -2.08 14.17
CA LYS A 6 3.37 -2.84 13.30
C LYS A 6 2.07 -2.08 13.17
N ILE A 7 1.77 -1.61 11.97
CA ILE A 7 0.55 -0.86 11.70
C ILE A 7 -0.38 -1.73 10.87
N ARG A 8 -1.53 -2.01 11.46
CA ARG A 8 -2.57 -2.83 10.86
C ARG A 8 -3.20 -2.10 9.68
N THR A 9 -3.33 -2.78 8.55
CA THR A 9 -4.04 -2.26 7.36
C THR A 9 -5.26 -3.12 7.06
N THR A 10 -6.04 -2.75 6.03
CA THR A 10 -7.14 -3.56 5.49
C THR A 10 -6.79 -4.25 4.17
N ILE A 11 -5.51 -4.20 3.77
CA ILE A 11 -4.99 -4.65 2.48
C ILE A 11 -4.85 -6.17 2.49
N ARG A 12 -5.43 -6.84 1.50
CA ARG A 12 -5.43 -8.32 1.41
C ARG A 12 -4.86 -8.89 0.13
N ASP A 13 -4.87 -8.10 -0.93
CA ASP A 13 -4.37 -8.51 -2.24
C ASP A 13 -3.01 -7.85 -2.51
N ILE A 14 -2.00 -8.68 -2.79
CA ILE A 14 -0.64 -8.20 -3.03
C ILE A 14 -0.49 -7.45 -4.36
N GLU A 15 -1.24 -7.82 -5.39
CA GLU A 15 -1.17 -7.16 -6.69
C GLU A 15 -1.81 -5.76 -6.59
N MET A 16 -2.92 -5.63 -5.88
CA MET A 16 -3.53 -4.32 -5.61
C MET A 16 -2.64 -3.46 -4.71
N LEU A 17 -1.93 -4.05 -3.74
CA LEU A 17 -0.93 -3.35 -2.94
C LEU A 17 0.23 -2.80 -3.80
N LYS A 18 0.77 -3.63 -4.71
CA LYS A 18 1.83 -3.22 -5.64
C LYS A 18 1.39 -2.08 -6.56
N LEU A 19 0.19 -2.17 -7.14
CA LEU A 19 -0.38 -1.09 -7.95
C LEU A 19 -0.53 0.19 -7.13
N ALA A 20 -1.01 0.08 -5.89
CA ALA A 20 -1.18 1.24 -5.04
C ALA A 20 0.15 1.93 -4.69
N LEU A 21 1.21 1.15 -4.44
CA LEU A 21 2.55 1.70 -4.24
C LEU A 21 3.09 2.39 -5.51
N ASN A 22 2.82 1.82 -6.69
CA ASN A 22 3.20 2.42 -7.97
C ASN A 22 2.46 3.74 -8.25
N ASP A 23 1.17 3.82 -7.97
CA ASP A 23 0.37 5.06 -8.09
C ASP A 23 0.90 6.16 -7.16
N LEU A 24 1.39 5.76 -5.99
CA LEU A 24 2.10 6.64 -5.07
C LEU A 24 3.55 6.88 -5.48
N GLY A 25 3.99 6.46 -6.66
CA GLY A 25 5.34 6.70 -7.18
C GLY A 25 6.45 6.10 -6.33
N LEU A 26 6.17 5.02 -5.58
CA LEU A 26 7.12 4.37 -4.70
C LEU A 26 7.70 3.12 -5.36
N SER A 27 9.01 2.99 -5.31
CA SER A 27 9.69 1.76 -5.71
C SER A 27 9.66 0.74 -4.58
N TRP A 28 9.39 -0.52 -4.92
CA TRP A 28 9.35 -1.63 -3.99
C TRP A 28 10.07 -2.85 -4.57
N THR A 29 10.53 -3.72 -3.68
CA THR A 29 11.10 -5.03 -4.02
C THR A 29 10.35 -6.13 -3.28
N THR A 30 10.39 -7.36 -3.81
CA THR A 30 9.75 -8.54 -3.19
C THR A 30 10.77 -9.40 -2.45
N ASN A 31 10.28 -10.20 -1.49
CA ASN A 31 11.06 -11.23 -0.78
C ASN A 31 12.37 -10.70 -0.21
N HIS A 32 12.29 -9.60 0.54
CA HIS A 32 13.46 -8.93 1.10
C HIS A 32 13.37 -8.91 2.62
N PHE A 33 14.52 -9.06 3.27
CA PHE A 33 14.59 -8.94 4.72
C PHE A 33 14.54 -7.46 5.14
N LEU A 34 13.70 -7.17 6.13
CA LEU A 34 13.78 -5.95 6.91
C LEU A 34 14.66 -6.22 8.12
N TYR A 35 15.71 -5.44 8.29
CA TYR A 35 16.53 -5.50 9.50
C TYR A 35 16.05 -4.47 10.51
N ASN A 36 15.70 -4.94 11.71
CA ASN A 36 15.40 -4.06 12.83
C ASN A 36 16.70 -3.72 13.56
N ASN A 37 17.17 -2.49 13.37
CA ASN A 37 18.40 -2.00 14.00
C ASN A 37 18.37 -2.05 15.55
N TYR A 38 17.17 -2.12 16.15
CA TYR A 38 17.01 -2.11 17.60
C TYR A 38 16.89 -3.50 18.21
N SER A 39 16.01 -4.36 17.68
CA SER A 39 15.88 -5.73 18.18
C SER A 39 16.97 -6.67 17.65
N GLY A 40 17.69 -6.27 16.60
CA GLY A 40 18.65 -7.13 15.90
C GLY A 40 17.98 -8.25 15.09
N GLU A 41 16.65 -8.21 14.97
CA GLU A 41 15.87 -9.23 14.27
C GLU A 41 15.72 -8.90 12.79
N PHE A 42 15.63 -9.95 11.99
CA PHE A 42 15.23 -9.86 10.59
C PHE A 42 13.78 -10.30 10.45
N TYR A 43 12.99 -9.48 9.76
CA TYR A 43 11.64 -9.85 9.33
C TYR A 43 11.67 -10.18 7.85
N ASN A 44 11.07 -11.31 7.48
CA ASN A 44 10.84 -11.61 6.07
C ASN A 44 9.62 -10.81 5.61
N ALA A 45 9.84 -9.83 4.73
CA ALA A 45 8.78 -8.98 4.21
C ALA A 45 8.45 -9.35 2.77
N ASP A 46 7.16 -9.44 2.48
CA ASP A 46 6.65 -9.75 1.14
C ASP A 46 6.96 -8.60 0.17
N LEU A 47 6.90 -7.36 0.67
CA LEU A 47 7.28 -6.15 -0.04
C LEU A 47 8.11 -5.23 0.85
N VAL A 48 9.15 -4.62 0.27
CA VAL A 48 10.02 -3.66 0.95
C VAL A 48 10.18 -2.39 0.12
N ILE A 49 10.02 -1.24 0.78
CA ILE A 49 10.35 0.08 0.27
C ILE A 49 11.66 0.50 0.92
N GLN A 50 12.70 0.66 0.10
CA GLN A 50 13.99 1.11 0.59
C GLN A 50 13.99 2.60 0.87
N GLN A 51 14.55 2.97 2.02
CA GLN A 51 14.76 4.37 2.39
C GLN A 51 16.25 4.72 2.32
N GLN A 52 16.55 5.99 2.05
CA GLN A 52 17.94 6.49 2.02
C GLN A 52 18.68 6.34 3.36
N ASN A 53 17.97 6.20 4.48
CA ASN A 53 18.55 6.03 5.81
C ASN A 53 18.64 4.56 6.25
N ASN A 54 18.44 3.60 5.33
CA ASN A 54 18.45 2.15 5.58
C ASN A 54 17.39 1.66 6.59
N SER A 55 16.52 2.53 7.08
CA SER A 55 15.35 2.16 7.87
C SER A 55 14.20 1.85 6.92
N ASN A 56 14.27 0.69 6.28
CA ASN A 56 13.32 0.29 5.26
C ASN A 56 11.90 0.11 5.85
N ILE A 57 10.89 0.34 5.02
CA ILE A 57 9.49 0.03 5.32
C ILE A 57 9.20 -1.30 4.65
N GLY A 58 8.38 -2.16 5.26
CA GLY A 58 7.85 -3.27 4.49
C GLY A 58 6.47 -3.74 4.91
N PHE A 59 5.95 -4.65 4.11
CA PHE A 59 4.63 -5.22 4.27
C PHE A 59 4.75 -6.71 4.50
N LEU A 60 4.12 -7.18 5.57
CA LEU A 60 4.12 -8.58 5.98
C LEU A 60 2.71 -9.11 6.01
N TRP A 61 2.50 -10.26 5.36
CA TRP A 61 1.27 -11.02 5.50
C TRP A 61 1.16 -11.64 6.90
N ASN A 62 0.13 -11.31 7.65
CA ASN A 62 -0.12 -11.89 8.99
C ASN A 62 -1.05 -13.11 8.97
N GLY A 63 -1.39 -13.64 7.80
CA GLY A 63 -2.40 -14.70 7.63
C GLY A 63 -3.80 -14.19 7.27
N LYS A 64 -4.05 -12.88 7.38
CA LYS A 64 -5.36 -12.26 7.12
C LYS A 64 -5.29 -10.97 6.31
N GLU A 65 -4.32 -10.13 6.60
CA GLU A 65 -4.08 -8.86 5.92
C GLU A 65 -2.60 -8.47 6.02
N TYR A 66 -2.17 -7.55 5.17
CA TYR A 66 -0.82 -7.01 5.21
C TYR A 66 -0.67 -6.02 6.37
N GLU A 67 0.39 -6.16 7.14
CA GLU A 67 0.83 -5.21 8.16
C GLU A 67 1.97 -4.37 7.63
N LEU A 68 1.91 -3.06 7.83
CA LEU A 68 3.04 -2.18 7.56
C LEU A 68 3.99 -2.21 8.76
N ILE A 69 5.24 -2.54 8.49
CA ILE A 69 6.33 -2.54 9.46
C ILE A 69 7.24 -1.36 9.13
N ALA A 70 7.32 -0.41 10.05
CA ALA A 70 8.20 0.75 9.89
C ALA A 70 8.64 1.31 11.24
N ASP A 71 9.78 2.00 11.21
CA ASP A 71 10.24 2.79 12.34
C ASP A 71 9.66 4.20 12.25
N HIS A 72 8.91 4.63 13.27
CA HIS A 72 8.28 5.95 13.26
C HIS A 72 9.29 7.10 13.36
N GLN A 73 10.35 6.97 14.17
CA GLN A 73 11.34 8.05 14.33
C GLN A 73 12.29 8.16 13.13
N LEU A 74 12.50 7.06 12.40
CA LEU A 74 13.33 6.99 11.20
C LEU A 74 12.50 7.02 9.90
N TRP A 75 11.23 7.39 9.99
CA TRP A 75 10.35 7.54 8.84
C TRP A 75 10.84 8.67 7.92
N LYS A 76 11.30 8.33 6.71
CA LYS A 76 11.88 9.27 5.76
C LYS A 76 11.18 9.19 4.41
N GLN A 77 9.88 9.46 4.41
CA GLN A 77 9.03 9.55 3.22
C GLN A 77 8.45 10.96 3.06
N ARG A 78 7.87 11.23 1.90
CA ARG A 78 7.28 12.55 1.55
C ARG A 78 6.03 12.92 2.36
N TRP A 79 5.39 11.96 3.02
CA TRP A 79 4.20 12.17 3.86
C TRP A 79 4.45 11.65 5.27
N SER A 80 3.65 12.06 6.26
CA SER A 80 3.63 11.36 7.55
C SER A 80 3.16 9.91 7.37
N ILE A 81 3.43 9.06 8.35
CA ILE A 81 3.05 7.64 8.28
C ILE A 81 1.52 7.48 8.18
N GLU A 82 0.75 8.31 8.87
CA GLU A 82 -0.72 8.31 8.82
C GLU A 82 -1.21 8.71 7.43
N CYS A 83 -0.70 9.83 6.90
CA CYS A 83 -1.09 10.31 5.58
C CYS A 83 -0.66 9.33 4.48
N PHE A 84 0.47 8.65 4.64
CA PHE A 84 0.90 7.57 3.76
C PHE A 84 -0.11 6.41 3.76
N ILE A 85 -0.53 5.95 4.94
CA ILE A 85 -1.48 4.84 5.07
C ILE A 85 -2.83 5.21 4.45
N GLU A 86 -3.32 6.42 4.68
CA GLU A 86 -4.57 6.92 4.07
C GLU A 86 -4.50 6.92 2.55
N LYS A 87 -3.41 7.46 1.98
CA LYS A 87 -3.19 7.49 0.53
C LYS A 87 -3.05 6.10 -0.06
N LEU A 88 -2.33 5.22 0.62
CA LEU A 88 -2.18 3.83 0.21
C LEU A 88 -3.52 3.11 0.22
N ALA A 89 -4.31 3.26 1.28
CA ALA A 89 -5.63 2.65 1.39
C ALA A 89 -6.58 3.15 0.29
N GLN A 90 -6.56 4.45 -0.02
CA GLN A 90 -7.35 5.02 -1.11
C GLN A 90 -6.97 4.44 -2.47
N SER A 91 -5.68 4.44 -2.82
CA SER A 91 -5.23 3.91 -4.11
C SER A 91 -5.43 2.38 -4.20
N TYR A 92 -5.24 1.65 -3.11
CA TYR A 92 -5.57 0.22 -3.03
C TYR A 92 -7.06 -0.03 -3.30
N ALA A 93 -7.96 0.73 -2.68
CA ALA A 93 -9.39 0.59 -2.88
C ALA A 93 -9.79 0.92 -4.32
N TYR A 94 -9.23 1.98 -4.90
CA TYR A 94 -9.43 2.33 -6.31
C TYR A 94 -9.05 1.18 -7.24
N ASN A 95 -7.83 0.65 -7.09
CA ASN A 95 -7.33 -0.43 -7.94
C ASN A 95 -8.15 -1.71 -7.77
N SER A 96 -8.52 -2.04 -6.53
CA SER A 96 -9.36 -3.22 -6.23
C SER A 96 -10.72 -3.12 -6.92
N ILE A 97 -11.39 -1.97 -6.82
CA ILE A 97 -12.70 -1.75 -7.47
C ILE A 97 -12.56 -1.82 -8.99
N LEU A 98 -11.52 -1.20 -9.56
CA LEU A 98 -11.29 -1.22 -11.00
C LEU A 98 -11.06 -2.64 -11.51
N PHE A 99 -10.19 -3.41 -10.85
CA PHE A 99 -9.88 -4.79 -11.21
C PHE A 99 -11.12 -5.68 -11.15
N GLU A 100 -11.86 -5.65 -10.04
CA GLU A 100 -13.08 -6.44 -9.86
C GLU A 100 -14.17 -6.05 -10.86
N SER A 101 -14.32 -4.76 -11.15
CA SER A 101 -15.31 -4.27 -12.13
C SER A 101 -15.00 -4.81 -13.53
N ILE A 102 -13.73 -4.76 -13.96
CA ILE A 102 -13.31 -5.29 -15.26
C ILE A 102 -13.55 -6.81 -15.33
N ASN A 103 -13.19 -7.55 -14.29
CA ASN A 103 -13.39 -9.00 -14.23
C ASN A 103 -14.88 -9.39 -14.30
N GLN A 104 -15.78 -8.54 -13.81
CA GLN A 104 -17.22 -8.74 -13.89
C GLN A 104 -17.85 -8.24 -15.21
N GLY A 105 -17.02 -7.86 -16.19
CA GLY A 105 -17.43 -7.42 -17.51
C GLY A 105 -17.89 -5.96 -17.57
N PHE A 106 -17.60 -5.15 -16.56
CA PHE A 106 -17.84 -3.71 -16.62
C PHE A 106 -16.69 -2.99 -17.34
N THR A 107 -17.02 -1.88 -17.99
CA THR A 107 -16.06 -0.96 -18.58
C THR A 107 -16.07 0.35 -17.79
N LYS A 108 -14.89 0.88 -17.46
CA LYS A 108 -14.75 2.20 -16.83
C LYS A 108 -15.19 3.29 -17.80
N LEU A 109 -16.14 4.12 -17.39
CA LEU A 109 -16.61 5.27 -18.15
C LEU A 109 -15.86 6.55 -17.79
N GLU A 110 -15.73 6.81 -16.49
CA GLU A 110 -15.11 8.01 -15.96
C GLU A 110 -14.49 7.73 -14.59
N ASP A 111 -13.36 8.38 -14.33
CA ASP A 111 -12.84 8.62 -12.99
C ASP A 111 -12.59 10.11 -12.77
N LYS A 112 -13.14 10.64 -11.68
CA LYS A 112 -12.96 12.05 -11.29
C LYS A 112 -12.36 12.12 -9.89
N SER A 113 -11.18 12.72 -9.80
CA SER A 113 -10.62 13.15 -8.52
C SER A 113 -11.18 14.53 -8.19
N LEU A 114 -11.97 14.61 -7.12
CA LEU A 114 -12.52 15.86 -6.60
C LEU A 114 -11.45 16.57 -5.74
N SER A 115 -11.56 17.89 -5.65
CA SER A 115 -10.59 18.74 -4.92
C SER A 115 -10.49 18.43 -3.42
N ASN A 116 -11.47 17.72 -2.87
CA ASN A 116 -11.52 17.25 -1.48
C ASN A 116 -10.93 15.84 -1.29
N GLY A 117 -10.27 15.28 -2.30
CA GLY A 117 -9.68 13.95 -2.24
C GLY A 117 -10.67 12.81 -2.45
N ILE A 118 -11.92 13.08 -2.79
CA ILE A 118 -12.88 12.03 -3.17
C ILE A 118 -12.60 11.56 -4.60
N ILE A 119 -12.57 10.25 -4.81
CA ILE A 119 -12.50 9.66 -6.14
C ILE A 119 -13.88 9.08 -6.47
N SER A 120 -14.47 9.57 -7.57
CA SER A 120 -15.73 9.03 -8.10
C SER A 120 -15.43 8.13 -9.29
N LEU A 121 -15.97 6.91 -9.26
CA LEU A 121 -15.83 5.90 -10.30
C LEU A 121 -17.20 5.60 -10.92
N LYS A 122 -17.30 5.69 -12.25
CA LYS A 122 -18.51 5.30 -13.00
C LYS A 122 -18.19 4.14 -13.94
N PHE A 123 -19.00 3.09 -13.85
CA PHE A 123 -18.89 1.88 -14.66
C PHE A 123 -20.17 1.64 -15.47
N GLN A 124 -20.05 0.98 -16.61
CA GLN A 124 -21.18 0.47 -17.39
C GLN A 124 -20.95 -0.99 -17.80
N ARG A 125 -22.02 -1.73 -18.03
CA ARG A 125 -21.99 -3.08 -18.57
C ARG A 125 -23.09 -3.23 -19.61
N TRP A 126 -22.73 -3.75 -20.77
CA TRP A 126 -23.68 -4.09 -21.82
C TRP A 126 -24.15 -5.53 -21.62
N LEU A 127 -25.46 -5.73 -21.50
CA LEU A 127 -26.07 -7.06 -21.52
C LEU A 127 -26.56 -7.28 -22.95
N ASN A 128 -26.05 -8.32 -23.60
CA ASN A 128 -26.58 -8.79 -24.89
C ASN A 128 -27.82 -9.64 -24.67
#